data_AF-A0A968W2Y1-F1
#
_entry.id   AF-A0A968W2Y1-F1
#
_cell.length_a   1.000
_cell.length_b   1.000
_cell.length_c   1.000
_cell.angle_alpha   90.00
_cell.angle_beta   90.00
_cell.angle_gamma   90.00
#
_symmetry.space_group_name_H-M   'P 1'
#
loop_
_entity.id
_entity.type
_entity.pdbx_description
1 polymer ?
#
loop_
_entity_poly.entity_id
_entity_poly.type
_entity_poly.pdbx_seq_one_letter_code
_entity_poly.pdbx_strand_id
1 'polypeptide(L)'
;MKNAKFSLRNRQKQTIYETQLQLTDAPGVIHVSLPTKAPSLEVNQWYQYYLFLDINCTSNQFLSKEVTQAWVKRETINPSFQTQLETMSPSQRGLFYAQNGIWYDAIASFAQMKLTSGINSYWSEILESIGLGKIAHLQPTNCCEFSPTSDR
;
A
#
# COMPACT_ATOMS: atom_id res chain seq x y z
N MET A 1 -17.35 -14.44 2.36
CA MET A 1 -15.90 -14.35 2.66
C MET A 1 -15.26 -13.60 1.52
N LYS A 2 -14.59 -12.48 1.81
CA LYS A 2 -13.87 -11.67 0.82
C LYS A 2 -12.40 -12.01 0.97
N ASN A 3 -11.83 -12.66 -0.04
CA ASN A 3 -10.40 -13.01 -0.01
C ASN A 3 -9.65 -12.07 -0.94
N ALA A 4 -8.44 -11.69 -0.55
CA ALA A 4 -7.55 -10.96 -1.42
C ALA A 4 -6.20 -11.64 -1.49
N LYS A 5 -5.55 -11.58 -2.66
CA LYS A 5 -4.19 -12.06 -2.83
C LYS A 5 -3.32 -10.93 -3.35
N PHE A 6 -2.21 -10.68 -2.67
CA PHE A 6 -1.18 -9.76 -3.12
C PHE A 6 -0.02 -10.54 -3.74
N SER A 7 0.44 -10.12 -4.91
CA SER A 7 1.58 -10.72 -5.61
C SER A 7 2.50 -9.61 -6.11
N LEU A 8 3.79 -9.71 -5.81
CA LEU A 8 4.83 -8.79 -6.27
C LEU A 8 5.76 -9.54 -7.22
N ARG A 9 5.99 -8.94 -8.40
CA ARG A 9 6.80 -9.54 -9.46
C ARG A 9 7.93 -8.62 -9.87
N ASN A 10 9.06 -9.21 -10.26
CA ASN A 10 10.16 -8.47 -10.89
C ASN A 10 9.88 -8.23 -12.39
N ARG A 11 10.77 -7.53 -13.09
CA ARG A 11 10.63 -7.25 -14.54
C ARG A 11 10.64 -8.50 -15.42
N GLN A 12 11.23 -9.60 -14.96
CA GLN A 12 11.21 -10.91 -15.61
C GLN A 12 9.88 -11.64 -15.41
N LYS A 13 8.88 -10.99 -14.80
CA LYS A 13 7.55 -11.54 -14.45
C LYS A 13 7.61 -12.67 -13.43
N GLN A 14 8.74 -12.85 -12.75
CA GLN A 14 8.87 -13.83 -11.68
C GLN A 14 8.25 -13.27 -10.40
N THR A 15 7.40 -14.07 -9.74
CA THR A 15 6.85 -13.74 -8.43
C THR A 15 7.95 -13.81 -7.38
N ILE A 16 8.25 -12.69 -6.73
CA ILE A 16 9.25 -12.59 -5.66
C ILE A 16 8.61 -12.59 -4.28
N TYR A 17 7.32 -12.27 -4.20
CA TYR A 17 6.54 -12.34 -2.98
C TYR A 17 5.07 -12.54 -3.31
N GLU A 18 4.37 -13.41 -2.59
CA GLU A 18 2.93 -13.59 -2.71
C GLU A 18 2.33 -13.94 -1.34
N THR A 19 1.14 -13.42 -1.06
CA THR A 19 0.44 -13.68 0.20
C THR A 19 -1.07 -13.51 0.07
N GLN A 20 -1.80 -14.18 0.95
CA GLN A 20 -3.25 -14.01 1.12
C GLN A 20 -3.50 -12.94 2.21
N LEU A 21 -4.41 -12.03 1.91
CA LEU A 21 -4.87 -10.95 2.77
C LEU A 21 -6.29 -11.26 3.23
N GLN A 22 -6.50 -11.24 4.55
CA GLN A 22 -7.83 -11.33 5.12
C GLN A 22 -8.49 -9.95 5.13
N LEU A 23 -9.49 -9.76 4.27
CA LEU A 23 -10.24 -8.51 4.21
C LEU A 23 -11.30 -8.46 5.31
N THR A 24 -11.57 -7.27 5.82
CA THR A 24 -12.72 -7.02 6.70
C THR A 24 -13.95 -6.70 5.86
N ASP A 25 -15.14 -6.78 6.47
CA ASP A 25 -16.39 -6.43 5.79
C ASP A 25 -16.63 -4.91 5.68
N ALA A 26 -15.83 -4.11 6.38
CA ALA A 26 -15.93 -2.65 6.39
C ALA A 26 -15.21 -2.02 5.17
N PRO A 27 -15.85 -1.08 4.44
CA PRO A 27 -15.18 -0.29 3.42
C PRO A 27 -14.05 0.57 4.02
N GLY A 28 -12.92 0.68 3.33
CA GLY A 28 -11.79 1.48 3.80
C GLY A 28 -10.59 1.43 2.88
N VAL A 29 -9.49 2.04 3.31
CA VAL A 29 -8.19 1.97 2.64
C VAL A 29 -7.30 0.96 3.36
N ILE A 30 -6.82 -0.04 2.64
CA ILE A 30 -5.96 -1.08 3.20
C ILE A 30 -4.49 -0.72 3.00
N HIS A 31 -3.65 -1.10 3.96
CA HIS A 31 -2.20 -1.00 3.84
C HIS A 31 -1.61 -2.40 3.67
N VAL A 32 -0.71 -2.57 2.70
CA VAL A 32 0.00 -3.83 2.47
C VAL A 32 1.48 -3.57 2.64
N SER A 33 2.06 -4.11 3.72
CA SER A 33 3.51 -4.10 3.92
C SER A 33 4.16 -5.35 3.35
N LEU A 34 5.45 -5.31 3.06
CA LEU A 34 6.22 -6.54 2.89
C LEU A 34 6.73 -6.97 4.27
N PRO A 35 6.53 -8.23 4.71
CA PRO A 35 7.09 -8.71 5.97
C PRO A 35 8.61 -8.77 5.87
N THR A 36 9.30 -8.76 7.01
CA THR A 36 10.78 -8.82 7.08
C THR A 36 11.39 -10.06 6.42
N LYS A 37 10.62 -11.14 6.32
CA LYS A 37 11.00 -12.38 5.61
C LYS A 37 10.89 -12.31 4.09
N ALA A 38 10.26 -11.27 3.53
CA ALA A 38 10.18 -11.09 2.09
C ALA A 38 11.56 -10.68 1.53
N PRO A 39 11.88 -11.04 0.28
CA PRO A 39 13.11 -10.57 -0.35
C PRO A 39 13.21 -9.04 -0.34
N SER A 40 14.39 -8.52 0.01
CA SER A 40 14.65 -7.08 -0.09
C SER A 40 14.57 -6.64 -1.54
N LEU A 41 13.85 -5.56 -1.80
CA LEU A 41 13.77 -4.97 -3.13
C LEU A 41 15.08 -4.26 -3.44
N GLU A 42 15.58 -4.37 -4.66
CA GLU A 42 16.80 -3.72 -5.12
C GLU A 42 16.53 -2.26 -5.47
N VAL A 43 17.49 -1.39 -5.12
CA VAL A 43 17.39 0.04 -5.45
C VAL A 43 17.44 0.22 -6.97
N ASN A 44 16.67 1.17 -7.46
CA ASN A 44 16.50 1.50 -8.87
C ASN A 44 15.87 0.39 -9.73
N GLN A 45 15.31 -0.65 -9.11
CA GLN A 45 14.57 -1.70 -9.81
C GLN A 45 13.06 -1.47 -9.76
N TRP A 46 12.42 -1.77 -10.90
CA TRP A 46 10.97 -1.76 -11.05
C TRP A 46 10.38 -3.12 -10.71
N TYR A 47 9.28 -3.08 -9.98
CA TYR A 47 8.45 -4.22 -9.63
C TYR A 47 7.02 -3.95 -10.03
N GLN A 48 6.27 -5.01 -10.32
CA GLN A 48 4.85 -4.90 -10.60
C GLN A 48 4.09 -5.64 -9.52
N TYR A 49 3.19 -4.94 -8.83
CA TYR A 49 2.27 -5.58 -7.91
C TYR A 49 0.95 -5.92 -8.59
N TYR A 50 0.30 -6.95 -8.07
CA TYR A 50 -1.04 -7.38 -8.41
C TYR A 50 -1.81 -7.57 -7.10
N LEU A 51 -3.04 -7.05 -7.06
CA LEU A 51 -4.00 -7.33 -6.01
C LEU A 51 -5.21 -7.99 -6.65
N PHE A 52 -5.42 -9.26 -6.33
CA PHE A 52 -6.56 -10.06 -6.77
C PHE A 52 -7.62 -10.04 -5.68
N LEU A 53 -8.87 -9.77 -6.04
CA LEU A 53 -10.01 -9.77 -5.13
C LEU A 53 -11.00 -10.85 -5.54
N ASP A 54 -11.27 -11.79 -4.65
CA ASP A 54 -12.36 -12.75 -4.76
C ASP A 54 -13.54 -12.22 -3.93
N ILE A 55 -14.48 -11.57 -4.61
CA ILE A 55 -15.67 -10.97 -4.00
C ILE A 55 -16.85 -11.89 -4.23
N ASN A 56 -17.47 -12.33 -3.12
CA ASN A 56 -18.74 -13.05 -3.17
C ASN A 56 -19.90 -12.04 -3.06
N CYS A 57 -20.53 -11.72 -4.18
CA CYS A 57 -21.73 -10.88 -4.26
C CYS A 57 -22.99 -11.74 -4.05
N THR A 58 -24.01 -11.24 -3.36
CA THR A 58 -25.18 -12.06 -2.98
C THR A 58 -26.03 -12.57 -4.15
N SER A 59 -26.40 -13.84 -3.99
CA SER A 59 -27.36 -14.76 -4.66
C SER A 59 -27.58 -14.79 -6.17
N ASN A 60 -27.24 -13.79 -6.99
CA ASN A 60 -27.47 -13.85 -8.45
C ASN A 60 -26.32 -13.29 -9.30
N GLN A 61 -25.18 -12.97 -8.69
CA GLN A 61 -24.01 -12.46 -9.40
C GLN A 61 -22.84 -13.43 -9.22
N PHE A 62 -22.27 -13.87 -10.34
CA PHE A 62 -21.08 -14.72 -10.37
C PHE A 62 -19.95 -14.09 -9.53
N LEU A 63 -19.09 -14.93 -8.96
CA LEU A 63 -17.83 -14.50 -8.36
C LEU A 63 -17.08 -13.63 -9.37
N SER A 64 -17.00 -12.32 -9.11
CA SER A 64 -16.20 -11.40 -9.91
C SER A 64 -14.77 -11.45 -9.38
N LYS A 65 -13.85 -11.95 -10.22
CA LYS A 65 -12.42 -11.84 -9.97
C LYS A 65 -11.94 -10.50 -10.47
N GLU A 66 -11.80 -9.55 -9.56
CA GLU A 66 -11.24 -8.24 -9.87
C GLU A 66 -9.73 -8.25 -9.66
N VAL A 67 -9.00 -7.58 -10.55
CA VAL A 67 -7.55 -7.44 -10.45
C VAL A 67 -7.14 -5.99 -10.67
N THR A 68 -6.34 -5.47 -9.76
CA THR A 68 -5.63 -4.21 -9.97
C THR A 68 -4.12 -4.45 -9.94
N GLN A 69 -3.39 -3.68 -10.73
CA GLN A 69 -1.94 -3.80 -10.86
C GLN A 69 -1.32 -2.42 -11.07
N ALA A 70 -0.11 -2.23 -10.55
CA ALA A 70 0.70 -1.07 -10.90
C ALA A 70 2.20 -1.38 -10.79
N TRP A 71 3.00 -0.50 -11.38
CA TRP A 71 4.44 -0.52 -11.28
C TRP A 71 4.90 0.33 -10.10
N VAL A 72 5.85 -0.19 -9.32
CA VAL A 72 6.52 0.51 -8.23
C VAL A 72 8.02 0.38 -8.41
N LYS A 73 8.77 1.44 -8.15
CA LYS A 73 10.23 1.44 -8.17
C LYS A 73 10.74 1.69 -6.77
N ARG A 74 11.73 0.92 -6.32
CA ARG A 74 12.46 1.27 -5.11
C ARG A 74 13.44 2.38 -5.46
N GLU A 75 13.09 3.61 -5.13
CA GLU A 75 13.96 4.75 -5.39
C GLU A 75 15.16 4.77 -4.45
N THR A 76 16.26 5.37 -4.91
CA THR A 76 17.38 5.70 -4.04
C THR A 76 17.04 6.97 -3.26
N ILE A 77 17.18 6.94 -1.95
CA ILE A 77 17.14 8.15 -1.13
C ILE A 77 18.59 8.64 -1.06
N ASN A 78 18.82 9.92 -1.40
CA ASN A 78 20.14 10.52 -1.26
C ASN A 78 20.64 10.30 0.19
N PRO A 79 21.84 9.74 0.40
CA PRO A 79 22.37 9.50 1.73
C PRO A 79 22.35 10.73 2.65
N SER A 80 22.50 11.94 2.10
CA SER A 80 22.40 13.18 2.88
C SER A 80 21.02 13.40 3.52
N PHE A 81 19.97 12.79 2.97
CA PHE A 81 18.62 12.86 3.49
C PHE A 81 18.27 11.75 4.48
N GLN A 82 19.07 10.68 4.57
CA GLN A 82 18.79 9.59 5.53
C GLN A 82 18.82 10.10 6.97
N THR A 83 19.90 10.80 7.34
CA THR A 83 20.03 11.36 8.70
C THR A 83 18.95 12.41 8.99
N GLN A 84 18.52 13.18 7.98
CA GLN A 84 17.43 14.14 8.14
C GLN A 84 16.09 13.42 8.36
N LEU A 85 15.79 12.40 7.56
CA LEU A 85 14.58 11.60 7.71
C LEU A 85 14.48 10.94 9.08
N GLU A 86 15.59 10.48 9.66
CA GLU A 86 15.62 9.87 11.00
C GLU A 86 15.20 10.83 12.12
N THR A 87 15.40 12.14 11.94
CA THR A 87 15.09 13.18 12.93
C THR A 87 13.75 13.88 12.67
N MET A 88 13.18 13.73 11.48
CA MET A 88 11.90 14.34 11.11
C MET A 88 10.71 13.69 11.84
N SER A 89 9.74 14.53 12.23
CA SER A 89 8.45 14.05 12.69
C SER A 89 7.70 13.30 11.57
N PRO A 90 6.71 12.45 11.89
CA PRO A 90 5.95 11.71 10.87
C PRO A 90 5.33 12.61 9.78
N SER A 91 4.83 13.80 10.14
CA SER A 91 4.28 14.76 9.18
C SER A 91 5.36 15.35 8.28
N GLN A 92 6.51 15.69 8.85
CA GLN A 92 7.66 16.19 8.10
C GLN A 92 8.19 15.15 7.11
N ARG A 93 8.25 13.87 7.49
CA ARG A 93 8.65 12.78 6.59
C ARG A 93 7.69 12.64 5.41
N GLY A 94 6.37 12.65 5.66
CA GLY A 94 5.36 12.60 4.61
C GLY A 94 5.47 13.76 3.61
N LEU A 95 5.65 15.00 4.13
CA LEU A 95 5.85 16.19 3.31
C LEU A 95 7.15 16.13 2.50
N PHE A 96 8.24 15.66 3.12
CA PHE A 96 9.51 15.47 2.46
C PHE A 96 9.37 14.52 1.26
N TYR A 97 8.71 13.36 1.45
CA TYR A 97 8.46 12.41 0.37
C TYR A 97 7.63 13.04 -0.76
N ALA A 98 6.56 13.78 -0.41
CA ALA A 98 5.73 14.47 -1.40
C ALA A 98 6.53 15.49 -2.23
N GLN A 99 7.35 16.32 -1.58
CA GLN A 99 8.18 17.34 -2.23
C GLN A 99 9.27 16.74 -3.13
N ASN A 100 9.75 15.54 -2.83
CA ASN A 100 10.76 14.83 -3.61
C ASN A 100 10.17 13.85 -4.63
N GLY A 101 8.84 13.87 -4.86
CA GLY A 101 8.18 13.00 -5.83
C GLY A 101 8.11 11.52 -5.42
N ILE A 102 8.37 11.19 -4.16
CA ILE A 102 8.31 9.83 -3.61
C ILE A 102 6.88 9.57 -3.12
N TRP A 103 5.95 9.52 -4.07
CA TRP A 103 4.52 9.67 -3.80
C TRP A 103 3.90 8.53 -2.99
N TYR A 104 4.32 7.28 -3.22
CA TYR A 104 3.81 6.12 -2.46
C TYR A 104 4.16 6.22 -0.97
N ASP A 105 5.39 6.61 -0.64
CA ASP A 105 5.84 6.82 0.74
C ASP A 105 5.14 8.01 1.40
N ALA A 106 4.86 9.07 0.63
CA ALA A 106 4.09 10.22 1.12
C ALA A 106 2.66 9.81 1.53
N ILE A 107 1.94 9.10 0.65
CA ILE A 107 0.59 8.60 0.95
C ILE A 107 0.59 7.63 2.12
N ALA A 108 1.54 6.69 2.14
CA ALA A 108 1.65 5.73 3.24
C ALA A 108 1.88 6.46 4.59
N SER A 109 2.73 7.49 4.60
CA SER A 109 2.98 8.31 5.79
C SER A 109 1.72 9.03 6.27
N PHE A 110 0.98 9.68 5.36
CA PHE A 110 -0.23 10.41 5.73
C PHE A 110 -1.40 9.48 6.10
N ALA A 111 -1.51 8.31 5.46
CA ALA A 111 -2.46 7.27 5.84
C ALA A 111 -2.18 6.77 7.27
N GLN A 112 -0.91 6.48 7.59
CA GLN A 112 -0.51 6.04 8.92
C GLN A 112 -0.82 7.10 9.98
N MET A 113 -0.58 8.37 9.69
CA MET A 113 -0.95 9.47 10.59
C MET A 113 -2.47 9.57 10.80
N LYS A 114 -3.26 9.44 9.73
CA LYS A 114 -4.73 9.45 9.84
C LYS A 114 -5.23 8.30 10.72
N LEU A 115 -4.65 7.12 10.54
CA LEU A 115 -4.95 5.94 11.35
C LEU A 115 -4.62 6.14 12.83
N THR A 116 -3.50 6.78 13.17
CA THR A 116 -3.06 6.92 14.57
C THR A 116 -3.69 8.09 15.31
N SER A 117 -3.95 9.21 14.62
CA SER A 117 -4.43 10.45 15.23
C SER A 117 -5.90 10.77 14.94
N GLY A 118 -6.53 10.05 14.02
CA GLY A 118 -7.94 10.23 13.61
C GLY A 118 -8.21 11.43 12.69
N ILE A 119 -7.32 12.42 12.65
CA ILE A 119 -7.46 13.63 11.83
C ILE A 119 -6.11 13.94 11.17
N ASN A 120 -6.07 13.94 9.84
CA ASN A 120 -4.90 14.39 9.07
C ASN A 120 -5.36 15.13 7.81
N SER A 121 -5.19 16.46 7.75
CA SER A 121 -5.55 17.24 6.56
C SER A 121 -4.69 16.84 5.35
N TYR A 122 -3.43 16.48 5.57
CA TYR A 122 -2.51 16.04 4.52
C TYR A 122 -3.01 14.79 3.77
N TRP A 123 -3.80 13.93 4.43
CA TRP A 123 -4.42 12.77 3.76
C TRP A 123 -5.46 13.19 2.72
N SER A 124 -6.31 14.16 3.08
CA SER A 124 -7.30 14.68 2.13
C SER A 124 -6.62 15.47 1.03
N GLU A 125 -5.69 16.36 1.38
CA GLU A 125 -4.94 17.20 0.44
C GLU A 125 -4.18 16.36 -0.61
N ILE A 126 -3.45 15.32 -0.19
CA ILE A 126 -2.68 14.49 -1.15
C ILE A 126 -3.59 13.72 -2.10
N LEU A 127 -4.73 13.19 -1.61
CA LEU A 127 -5.68 12.48 -2.45
C LEU A 127 -6.42 13.42 -3.40
N GLU A 128 -6.77 14.62 -2.95
CA GLU A 128 -7.36 15.65 -3.80
C GLU A 128 -6.40 16.07 -4.93
N SER A 129 -5.11 16.23 -4.62
CA SER A 129 -4.09 16.63 -5.60
C SER A 129 -3.98 15.70 -6.81
N ILE A 130 -4.41 14.44 -6.66
CA ILE A 130 -4.39 13.43 -7.73
C ILE A 130 -5.79 12.96 -8.17
N GLY A 131 -6.84 13.71 -7.81
CA GLY A 131 -8.22 13.43 -8.23
C GLY A 131 -8.90 12.28 -7.46
N LEU A 132 -8.34 11.82 -6.35
CA LEU A 132 -8.91 10.81 -5.45
C LEU A 132 -9.63 11.42 -4.23
N GLY A 133 -9.96 12.71 -4.24
CA GLY A 133 -10.65 13.37 -3.13
C GLY A 133 -11.96 12.67 -2.71
N LYS A 134 -12.64 11.98 -3.64
CA LYS A 134 -13.86 11.21 -3.34
C LYS A 134 -13.64 10.08 -2.32
N ILE A 135 -12.43 9.56 -2.16
CA ILE A 135 -12.11 8.52 -1.18
C ILE A 135 -11.39 9.05 0.06
N ALA A 136 -11.12 10.37 0.16
CA ALA A 136 -10.41 10.97 1.30
C ALA A 136 -11.13 10.78 2.65
N HIS A 137 -12.46 10.69 2.63
CA HIS A 137 -13.27 10.44 3.81
C HIS A 137 -13.13 9.00 4.35
N LEU A 138 -12.67 8.04 3.54
CA LEU A 138 -12.46 6.67 3.99
C LEU A 138 -11.34 6.62 5.03
N GLN A 139 -11.49 5.68 5.98
CA GLN A 139 -10.50 5.45 7.01
C GLN A 139 -9.46 4.43 6.51
N PRO A 140 -8.15 4.75 6.59
CA PRO A 140 -7.13 3.73 6.58
C PRO A 140 -7.39 2.74 7.71
N THR A 141 -7.20 1.45 7.44
CA THR A 141 -7.45 0.38 8.40
C THR A 141 -6.22 -0.49 8.57
N ASN A 142 -5.99 -0.96 9.81
CA ASN A 142 -5.06 -2.05 10.12
C ASN A 142 -5.64 -3.42 9.76
N CYS A 143 -6.41 -3.49 8.67
CA CYS A 143 -6.88 -4.79 8.23
C CYS A 143 -5.70 -5.57 7.67
N CYS A 144 -6.00 -6.82 7.35
CA CYS A 144 -5.23 -7.55 6.38
C CYS A 144 -3.87 -7.96 6.92
N GLU A 145 -3.90 -8.57 8.12
CA GLU A 145 -2.79 -9.39 8.58
C GLU A 145 -2.52 -10.51 7.57
N PHE A 146 -1.24 -10.80 7.35
CA PHE A 146 -0.84 -11.91 6.49
C PHE A 146 -1.39 -13.19 7.07
N SER A 147 -2.16 -13.93 6.29
CA SER A 147 -2.42 -15.32 6.65
C SER A 147 -1.09 -16.07 6.59
N PRO A 148 -0.71 -16.85 7.62
CA PRO A 148 0.42 -17.76 7.48
C PRO A 148 0.16 -18.62 6.25
N THR A 149 1.09 -18.57 5.30
CA THR A 149 1.08 -19.40 4.09
C THR A 149 0.98 -20.85 4.53
N SER A 150 -0.12 -21.52 4.16
CA SER A 150 -0.14 -22.98 4.15
C SER A 150 0.88 -23.40 3.12
N ASP A 151 2.04 -23.86 3.58
CA ASP A 151 2.93 -24.66 2.74
C ASP A 151 2.10 -25.79 2.12
N ARG A 152 2.05 -25.81 0.80
CA ARG A 152 1.69 -26.97 -0.01
C ARG A 152 2.69 -27.07 -1.15
#